data_AF-A0A7C1JPD9-F1
#
_entry.id   AF-A0A7C1JPD9-F1
#
_cell.length_a   1.000
_cell.length_b   1.000
_cell.length_c   1.000
_cell.angle_alpha   90.00
_cell.angle_beta   90.00
_cell.angle_gamma   90.00
#
_symmetry.space_group_name_H-M   'P 1'
#
loop_
_entity.id
_entity.type
_entity.pdbx_description
1 polymer ?
#
loop_
_entity_poly.entity_id
_entity_poly.type
_entity_poly.pdbx_seq_one_letter_code
_entity_poly.pdbx_strand_id
1 'polypeptide(L)'
;MSPRSRRLAAVLLIAALALALVGQFYFERRREYPWDAVVLYALGSALFLGALRLAGLGGRGSQVAGTAPWRALGWVRLHRWRVAAAAVSAMVILGVGARATQPLTAAQGYLLLGLWAGAVLLYLGATVRWRRAADWWRDLPRRLKGNRWEVLGVALLTGVAAAARLVALDHIPYILGGDEASMGYEALSVLRGRLTNPFAT
;
A
#
# COMPACT_ATOMS: atom_id res chain seq x y z
N MET A 1 -8.33 24.31 13.16
CA MET A 1 -7.92 25.01 11.91
C MET A 1 -8.70 26.30 11.81
N SER A 2 -8.05 27.39 11.37
CA SER A 2 -8.80 28.60 11.02
C SER A 2 -9.69 28.35 9.78
N PRO A 3 -10.85 29.02 9.64
CA PRO A 3 -11.70 28.91 8.45
C PRO A 3 -10.95 29.23 7.15
N ARG A 4 -9.99 30.16 7.21
CA ARG A 4 -9.12 30.54 6.09
C ARG A 4 -8.18 29.41 5.68
N SER A 5 -7.52 28.77 6.65
CA SER A 5 -6.64 27.61 6.38
C SER A 5 -7.40 26.43 5.76
N ARG A 6 -8.67 26.23 6.16
CA ARG A 6 -9.52 25.17 5.59
C ARG A 6 -9.90 25.45 4.14
N ARG A 7 -10.26 26.69 3.80
CA ARG A 7 -10.54 27.10 2.41
C ARG A 7 -9.30 26.97 1.54
N LEU A 8 -8.15 27.43 2.03
CA LEU A 8 -6.89 27.34 1.29
C LEU A 8 -6.47 25.87 1.04
N ALA A 9 -6.58 25.00 2.06
CA ALA A 9 -6.31 23.58 1.89
C ALA A 9 -7.25 22.92 0.87
N ALA A 10 -8.53 23.29 0.86
CA ALA A 10 -9.49 22.78 -0.12
C ALA A 10 -9.17 23.25 -1.56
N VAL A 11 -8.80 24.52 -1.74
CA VAL A 11 -8.39 25.06 -3.05
C VAL A 11 -7.14 24.34 -3.57
N LEU A 12 -6.14 24.14 -2.71
CA LEU A 12 -4.92 23.41 -3.07
C LEU A 12 -5.20 21.94 -3.43
N LEU A 13 -6.13 21.29 -2.71
CA LEU A 13 -6.56 19.94 -3.03
C LEU A 13 -7.26 19.86 -4.39
N ILE A 14 -8.17 20.79 -4.68
CA ILE A 14 -8.85 20.86 -5.97
C ILE A 14 -7.84 21.09 -7.11
N ALA A 15 -6.91 22.02 -6.91
CA ALA A 15 -5.86 22.31 -7.90
C ALA A 15 -4.94 21.10 -8.12
N ALA A 16 -4.56 20.39 -7.06
CA ALA A 16 -3.76 19.16 -7.14
C ALA A 16 -4.47 18.08 -7.96
N LEU A 17 -5.77 17.86 -7.73
CA LEU A 17 -6.57 16.89 -8.47
C LEU A 17 -6.72 17.28 -9.95
N ALA A 18 -6.96 18.57 -10.24
CA ALA A 18 -7.04 19.06 -11.61
C ALA A 18 -5.72 18.83 -12.36
N LEU A 19 -4.58 19.15 -11.75
CA LEU A 19 -3.25 18.91 -12.33
C LEU A 19 -2.99 17.42 -12.56
N ALA A 20 -3.37 16.55 -11.63
CA ALA A 20 -3.22 15.11 -11.80
C ALA A 20 -4.07 14.58 -12.97
N LEU A 21 -5.30 15.09 -13.14
CA LEU A 21 -6.16 14.72 -14.28
C LEU A 21 -5.58 15.19 -15.63
N VAL A 22 -5.04 16.41 -15.68
CA VAL A 22 -4.38 16.91 -16.90
C VAL A 22 -3.09 16.13 -17.18
N GLY A 23 -2.29 15.82 -16.15
CA GLY A 23 -1.11 14.98 -16.27
C GLY A 23 -1.43 13.59 -16.82
N GLN A 24 -2.50 12.96 -16.31
CA GLN A 24 -2.99 11.68 -16.81
C GLN A 24 -3.39 11.77 -18.30
N PHE A 25 -4.12 12.83 -18.67
CA PHE A 25 -4.50 13.08 -20.06
C PHE A 25 -3.27 13.21 -20.98
N TYR A 26 -2.22 13.89 -20.52
CA TYR A 26 -0.98 14.03 -21.29
C TYR A 26 -0.29 12.67 -21.51
N PHE A 27 -0.19 11.83 -20.47
CA PHE A 27 0.37 10.47 -20.63
C PHE A 27 -0.42 9.62 -21.62
N GLU A 28 -1.74 9.75 -21.63
CA GLU A 28 -2.61 8.92 -22.46
C GLU A 28 -2.66 9.39 -23.93
N ARG A 29 -2.89 10.70 -24.16
CA ARG A 29 -3.14 11.27 -25.50
C ARG A 29 -1.92 11.90 -26.15
N ARG A 30 -0.89 12.28 -25.39
CA ARG A 30 0.29 13.03 -25.85
C ARG A 30 1.58 12.34 -25.42
N ARG A 31 1.75 11.08 -25.84
CA ARG A 31 2.95 10.27 -25.56
C ARG A 31 4.27 10.89 -26.04
N GLU A 32 4.20 11.86 -26.94
CA GLU A 32 5.35 12.64 -27.43
C GLU A 32 5.92 13.62 -26.38
N TYR A 33 5.13 14.00 -25.37
CA TYR A 33 5.51 14.96 -24.32
C TYR A 33 5.37 14.36 -22.91
N PRO A 34 6.10 13.27 -22.59
CA PRO A 34 5.97 12.60 -21.29
C PRO A 34 6.43 13.51 -20.14
N TRP A 35 7.36 14.42 -20.41
CA TRP A 35 7.89 15.35 -19.41
C TRP A 35 6.84 16.36 -18.91
N ASP A 36 5.91 16.78 -19.76
CA ASP A 36 4.83 17.68 -19.37
C ASP A 36 3.93 17.00 -18.34
N ALA A 37 3.59 15.72 -18.56
CA ALA A 37 2.84 14.92 -17.60
C ALA A 37 3.59 14.76 -16.26
N VAL A 38 4.90 14.49 -16.30
CA VAL A 38 5.75 14.40 -15.10
C VAL A 38 5.74 15.71 -14.31
N VAL A 39 5.90 16.85 -14.99
CA VAL A 39 5.87 18.18 -14.35
C VAL A 39 4.52 18.46 -13.71
N LEU A 40 3.42 18.16 -14.41
CA LEU A 40 2.06 18.32 -13.90
C LEU A 40 1.80 17.46 -12.66
N TYR A 41 2.26 16.21 -12.66
CA TYR A 41 2.17 15.32 -11.49
C TYR A 41 3.04 15.80 -10.31
N ALA A 42 4.26 16.29 -10.59
CA ALA A 42 5.13 16.83 -9.56
C ALA A 42 4.51 18.08 -8.90
N LEU A 43 3.96 18.99 -9.70
CA LEU A 43 3.27 20.18 -9.22
C LEU A 43 2.00 19.81 -8.43
N GLY A 44 1.18 18.89 -8.97
CA GLY A 44 -0.02 18.39 -8.28
C GLY A 44 0.32 17.75 -6.94
N SER A 45 1.40 16.96 -6.88
CA SER A 45 1.91 16.36 -5.64
C SER A 45 2.37 17.42 -4.63
N ALA A 46 3.07 18.46 -5.07
CA ALA A 46 3.50 19.56 -4.21
C ALA A 46 2.30 20.31 -3.61
N LEU A 47 1.27 20.59 -4.41
CA LEU A 47 0.03 21.23 -3.93
C LEU A 47 -0.73 20.32 -2.96
N PHE A 48 -0.79 19.01 -3.24
CA PHE A 48 -1.40 18.04 -2.35
C PHE A 48 -0.69 17.97 -0.99
N LEU A 49 0.64 17.91 -0.99
CA LEU A 49 1.44 17.96 0.24
C LEU A 49 1.25 19.28 0.99
N GLY A 50 1.15 20.40 0.27
CA GLY A 50 0.79 21.71 0.84
C GLY A 50 -0.59 21.69 1.51
N ALA A 51 -1.60 21.11 0.85
CA ALA A 51 -2.93 20.94 1.38
C ALA A 51 -2.93 20.08 2.66
N LEU A 52 -2.18 18.97 2.67
CA LEU A 52 -2.03 18.10 3.85
C LEU A 52 -1.36 18.82 5.02
N ARG A 53 -0.31 19.62 4.76
CA ARG A 53 0.36 20.42 5.79
C ARG A 53 -0.58 21.49 6.36
N LEU A 54 -1.31 22.21 5.51
CA LEU A 54 -2.28 23.24 5.93
C LEU A 54 -3.50 22.67 6.64
N ALA A 55 -3.91 21.44 6.28
CA ALA A 55 -4.94 20.69 6.97
C ALA A 55 -4.50 20.17 8.35
N GLY A 56 -3.21 20.29 8.70
CA GLY A 56 -2.66 19.71 9.92
C GLY A 56 -2.64 18.17 9.91
N LEU A 57 -2.83 17.56 8.73
CA LEU A 57 -2.78 16.11 8.49
C LEU A 57 -1.35 15.65 8.20
N GLY A 58 -0.47 16.57 7.81
CA GLY A 58 0.98 16.38 7.77
C GLY A 58 1.53 16.23 9.19
N GLY A 59 1.40 15.03 9.72
CA GLY A 59 1.85 14.55 11.03
C GLY A 59 2.61 15.50 11.95
N ARG A 60 2.07 15.69 13.15
CA ARG A 60 2.83 15.87 14.41
C ARG A 60 3.72 14.65 14.75
N GLY A 61 4.23 13.95 13.74
CA GLY A 61 4.73 12.58 13.86
C GLY A 61 5.92 12.35 12.97
N SER A 62 7.00 13.07 13.22
CA SER A 62 8.35 12.54 13.40
C SER A 62 9.37 13.68 13.34
N GLN A 63 9.43 14.46 14.43
CA GLN A 63 10.76 14.69 14.96
C GLN A 63 11.34 13.29 15.22
N VAL A 64 12.07 12.75 14.26
CA VAL A 64 13.09 11.72 14.52
C VAL A 64 14.16 12.45 15.33
N ALA A 65 13.81 12.86 16.55
CA ALA A 65 14.78 13.19 17.57
C ALA A 65 15.57 11.90 17.75
N GLY A 66 16.85 11.94 17.38
CA GLY A 66 17.76 10.80 17.38
C GLY A 66 17.42 9.85 18.52
N THR A 67 16.90 8.67 18.18
CA THR A 67 16.57 7.66 19.17
C THR A 67 17.89 7.13 19.70
N ALA A 68 18.36 7.75 20.77
CA ALA A 68 19.52 7.28 21.51
C ALA A 68 19.35 5.78 21.80
N PRO A 69 20.40 4.95 21.61
CA PRO A 69 20.33 3.49 21.72
C PRO A 69 19.72 3.02 23.05
N TRP A 70 19.85 3.81 24.12
CA TRP A 70 19.27 3.58 25.44
C TRP A 70 17.73 3.56 25.46
N ARG A 71 17.06 4.37 24.62
CA ARG A 71 15.59 4.36 24.51
C ARG A 71 15.08 3.12 23.77
N ALA A 72 15.83 2.64 22.78
CA ALA A 72 15.54 1.39 22.10
C ALA A 72 15.70 0.20 23.08
N LEU A 73 16.78 0.18 23.86
CA LEU A 73 17.01 -0.82 24.91
C LEU A 73 15.90 -0.83 25.98
N GLY A 74 15.43 0.34 26.42
CA GLY A 74 14.30 0.46 27.34
C GLY A 74 13.00 -0.08 26.75
N TRP A 75 12.73 0.21 25.47
CA TRP A 75 11.56 -0.31 24.76
C TRP A 75 11.60 -1.84 24.58
N VAL A 76 12.77 -2.39 24.26
CA VAL A 76 13.01 -3.84 24.14
C VAL A 76 12.74 -4.55 25.46
N ARG A 77 13.21 -4.01 26.59
CA ARG A 77 12.93 -4.58 27.92
C ARG A 77 11.44 -4.61 28.25
N LEU A 78 10.72 -3.53 27.94
CA LEU A 78 9.27 -3.42 28.22
C LEU A 78 8.41 -4.32 27.32
N HIS A 79 8.88 -4.65 26.11
CA HIS A 79 8.12 -5.41 25.13
C HIS A 79 8.83 -6.70 24.69
N ARG A 80 9.55 -7.37 25.61
CA ARG A 80 10.38 -8.55 25.33
C ARG A 80 9.71 -9.61 24.46
N TRP A 81 8.44 -9.90 24.70
CA TRP A 81 7.68 -10.90 23.93
C TRP A 81 7.38 -10.46 22.50
N ARG A 82 7.13 -9.17 22.28
CA ARG A 82 6.90 -8.63 20.94
C ARG A 82 8.20 -8.59 20.14
N VAL A 83 9.30 -8.23 20.79
CA VAL A 83 10.63 -8.27 20.17
C VAL A 83 11.04 -9.71 19.84
N ALA A 84 10.84 -10.65 20.76
CA ALA A 84 11.10 -12.06 20.52
C ALA A 84 10.24 -12.61 19.37
N ALA A 85 8.94 -12.32 19.35
CA ALA A 85 8.05 -12.72 18.25
C ALA A 85 8.47 -12.13 16.91
N ALA A 86 8.87 -10.85 16.87
CA ALA A 86 9.37 -10.21 15.65
C ALA A 86 10.70 -10.82 15.19
N ALA A 87 11.61 -11.13 16.12
CA ALA A 87 12.89 -11.77 15.82
C ALA A 87 12.69 -13.20 15.29
N VAL A 88 11.84 -13.99 15.93
CA VAL A 88 11.48 -15.34 15.46
C VAL A 88 10.86 -15.27 14.07
N SER A 89 9.93 -14.35 13.84
CA SER A 89 9.35 -14.15 12.51
C SER A 89 10.42 -13.82 11.46
N ALA A 90 11.33 -12.89 11.76
CA ALA A 90 12.42 -12.53 10.85
C ALA A 90 13.32 -13.73 10.54
N MET A 91 13.68 -14.54 11.56
CA MET A 91 14.45 -15.76 11.37
C MET A 91 13.73 -16.77 10.48
N VAL A 92 12.42 -16.96 10.67
CA VAL A 92 11.61 -17.88 9.84
C VAL A 92 11.52 -17.36 8.40
N ILE A 93 11.30 -16.06 8.17
CA ILE A 93 11.25 -15.48 6.82
C ILE A 93 12.58 -15.68 6.09
N LEU A 94 13.70 -15.40 6.76
CA LEU A 94 15.04 -15.62 6.21
C LEU A 94 15.29 -17.10 5.93
N GLY A 95 14.89 -17.98 6.83
CA GLY A 95 14.99 -19.44 6.65
C GLY A 95 14.16 -19.95 5.48
N VAL A 96 12.92 -19.47 5.32
CA VAL A 96 12.08 -19.78 4.16
C VAL A 96 12.76 -19.29 2.88
N GLY A 97 13.22 -18.04 2.84
CA GLY A 97 13.90 -17.48 1.67
C GLY A 97 15.14 -18.28 1.27
N ALA A 98 15.96 -18.68 2.24
CA ALA A 98 17.13 -19.52 1.99
C ALA A 98 16.72 -20.89 1.42
N ARG A 99 15.68 -21.54 1.96
CA ARG A 99 15.23 -22.86 1.51
C ARG A 99 14.48 -22.83 0.18
N ALA A 100 13.84 -21.70 -0.15
CA ALA A 100 13.09 -21.48 -1.39
C ALA A 100 13.98 -21.47 -2.65
N THR A 101 15.28 -21.23 -2.50
CA THR A 101 16.25 -21.25 -3.61
C THR A 101 16.62 -22.66 -4.09
N GLN A 102 16.25 -23.70 -3.33
CA GLN A 102 16.54 -25.09 -3.65
C GLN A 102 15.35 -25.78 -4.31
N PRO A 103 15.54 -26.90 -5.04
CA PRO A 103 14.45 -27.72 -5.53
C PRO A 103 13.51 -28.12 -4.38
N LEU A 104 12.22 -27.92 -4.61
CA LEU A 104 11.16 -28.19 -3.64
C LEU A 104 10.14 -29.12 -4.30
N THR A 105 9.69 -30.12 -3.53
CA THR A 105 8.48 -30.85 -3.91
C THR A 105 7.25 -29.98 -3.66
N ALA A 106 6.11 -30.31 -4.28
CA ALA A 106 4.85 -29.59 -4.07
C ALA A 106 4.50 -29.43 -2.58
N ALA A 107 4.56 -30.53 -1.83
CA ALA A 107 4.26 -30.54 -0.40
C ALA A 107 5.20 -29.64 0.41
N GLN A 108 6.50 -29.64 0.07
CA GLN A 108 7.48 -28.76 0.72
C GLN A 108 7.23 -27.29 0.38
N GLY A 109 6.90 -26.98 -0.88
CA GLY A 109 6.58 -25.63 -1.33
C GLY A 109 5.39 -25.03 -0.59
N TYR A 110 4.28 -25.76 -0.48
CA TYR A 110 3.10 -25.31 0.27
C TYR A 110 3.36 -25.21 1.79
N LEU A 111 4.17 -26.10 2.35
CA LEU A 111 4.58 -26.01 3.75
C LEU A 111 5.44 -24.75 4.00
N LEU A 112 6.38 -24.45 3.11
CA LEU A 112 7.18 -23.22 3.18
C LEU A 112 6.29 -21.97 3.03
N LEU A 113 5.29 -22.01 2.14
CA LEU A 113 4.31 -20.93 1.98
C LEU A 113 3.51 -20.72 3.27
N GLY A 114 3.07 -21.80 3.92
CA GLY A 114 2.40 -21.75 5.21
C GLY A 114 3.29 -21.17 6.32
N LEU A 115 4.56 -21.59 6.38
CA LEU A 115 5.54 -21.04 7.34
C LEU A 115 5.80 -19.55 7.10
N TRP A 116 5.94 -19.15 5.84
CA TRP A 116 6.10 -17.75 5.46
C TRP A 116 4.88 -16.92 5.87
N ALA A 117 3.67 -17.36 5.52
CA ALA A 117 2.44 -16.68 5.89
C ALA A 117 2.29 -16.59 7.42
N GLY A 118 2.58 -17.68 8.14
CA GLY A 118 2.59 -17.71 9.60
C GLY A 118 3.60 -16.73 10.20
N ALA A 119 4.81 -16.63 9.63
CA ALA A 119 5.81 -15.67 10.06
C ALA A 119 5.36 -14.22 9.81
N VAL A 120 4.75 -13.93 8.65
CA VAL A 120 4.17 -12.60 8.36
C VAL A 120 3.08 -12.27 9.38
N LEU A 121 2.16 -13.19 9.66
CA LEU A 121 1.11 -12.99 10.67
C LEU A 121 1.70 -12.78 12.07
N LEU A 122 2.75 -13.52 12.44
CA LEU A 122 3.45 -13.35 13.72
C LEU A 122 4.11 -11.97 13.81
N TYR A 123 4.73 -11.48 12.72
CA TYR A 123 5.31 -10.14 12.65
C TYR A 123 4.25 -9.05 12.79
N LEU A 124 3.13 -9.18 12.08
CA LEU A 124 2.00 -8.27 12.19
C LEU A 124 1.44 -8.29 13.62
N GLY A 125 1.27 -9.49 14.20
CA GLY A 125 0.89 -9.67 15.60
C GLY A 125 1.82 -8.97 16.58
N ALA A 126 3.13 -9.05 16.32
CA ALA A 126 4.16 -8.44 17.13
C ALA A 126 4.20 -6.92 16.99
N THR A 127 3.88 -6.33 15.83
CA THR A 127 4.04 -4.89 15.56
C THR A 127 2.74 -4.09 15.70
N VAL A 128 1.61 -4.68 15.35
CA VAL A 128 0.28 -4.04 15.43
C VAL A 128 -0.14 -3.84 16.88
N ARG A 129 -0.65 -2.64 17.19
CA ARG A 129 -1.27 -2.35 18.48
C ARG A 129 -2.75 -2.74 18.41
N TRP A 130 -3.05 -4.02 18.64
CA TRP A 130 -4.40 -4.59 18.50
C TRP A 130 -5.49 -3.83 19.25
N ARG A 131 -5.21 -3.31 20.47
CA ARG A 131 -6.16 -2.47 21.20
C ARG A 131 -6.53 -1.20 20.42
N ARG A 132 -5.54 -0.48 19.90
CA ARG A 132 -5.77 0.73 19.10
C ARG A 132 -6.51 0.43 17.80
N ALA A 133 -6.20 -0.71 17.16
CA ALA A 133 -6.91 -1.15 15.97
C ALA A 133 -8.38 -1.48 16.30
N ALA A 134 -8.64 -2.21 17.38
CA ALA A 134 -9.99 -2.54 17.84
C ALA A 134 -10.80 -1.29 18.20
N ASP A 135 -10.19 -0.34 18.91
CA ASP A 135 -10.83 0.93 19.26
C ASP A 135 -11.15 1.74 18.00
N TRP A 136 -10.23 1.77 17.02
CA TRP A 136 -10.47 2.41 15.73
C TRP A 136 -11.65 1.79 14.97
N TRP A 137 -11.74 0.46 14.94
CA TRP A 137 -12.86 -0.27 14.31
C TRP A 137 -14.19 -0.02 15.04
N ARG A 138 -14.18 0.05 16.37
CA ARG A 138 -15.38 0.36 17.18
C ARG A 138 -15.88 1.78 16.95
N ASP A 139 -14.97 2.73 16.75
CA ASP A 139 -15.31 4.13 16.47
C ASP A 139 -15.65 4.38 14.99
N LEU A 140 -15.41 3.42 14.10
CA LEU A 140 -15.61 3.57 12.67
C LEU A 140 -17.03 4.04 12.32
N PRO A 141 -18.13 3.46 12.85
CA PRO A 141 -19.49 3.92 12.54
C PRO A 141 -19.74 5.38 12.95
N ARG A 142 -19.16 5.82 14.08
CA ARG A 142 -19.27 7.21 14.53
C ARG A 142 -18.51 8.16 13.61
N ARG A 143 -17.31 7.76 13.17
CA ARG A 143 -16.47 8.54 12.23
C ARG A 143 -17.13 8.65 10.86
N LEU A 144 -17.69 7.56 10.34
CA LEU A 144 -18.44 7.56 9.08
C LEU A 144 -19.67 8.47 9.16
N LYS A 145 -20.39 8.46 10.29
CA LYS A 145 -21.55 9.34 10.52
C LYS A 145 -21.17 10.81 10.68
N GLY A 146 -19.98 11.13 11.18
CA GLY A 146 -19.48 12.51 11.34
C GLY A 146 -18.98 13.13 10.03
N ASN A 147 -18.40 12.31 9.15
CA ASN A 147 -17.77 12.76 7.91
C ASN A 147 -18.49 12.23 6.65
N ARG A 148 -19.83 12.18 6.67
CA ARG A 148 -20.63 11.55 5.60
C ARG A 148 -20.29 12.04 4.20
N TRP A 149 -20.05 13.34 4.04
CA TRP A 149 -19.70 13.94 2.75
C TRP A 149 -18.31 13.55 2.25
N GLU A 150 -17.35 13.39 3.16
CA GLU A 150 -16.00 12.92 2.81
C GLU A 150 -16.04 11.44 2.40
N VAL A 151 -16.78 10.62 3.16
CA VAL A 151 -17.01 9.20 2.83
C VAL A 151 -17.71 9.07 1.49
N LEU A 152 -18.75 9.86 1.25
CA LEU A 152 -19.47 9.87 -0.02
C LEU A 152 -18.55 10.30 -1.18
N GLY A 153 -17.73 11.32 -0.96
CA GLY A 153 -16.75 11.77 -1.97
C GLY A 153 -15.71 10.70 -2.30
N VAL A 154 -15.14 10.04 -1.28
CA VAL A 154 -14.19 8.93 -1.47
C VAL A 154 -14.87 7.73 -2.14
N ALA A 155 -16.08 7.38 -1.72
CA ALA A 155 -16.85 6.31 -2.34
C ALA A 155 -17.18 6.60 -3.81
N LEU A 156 -17.58 7.84 -4.13
CA LEU A 156 -17.84 8.27 -5.51
C LEU A 156 -16.57 8.22 -6.35
N LEU A 157 -15.46 8.77 -5.86
CA LEU A 157 -14.16 8.72 -6.55
C LEU A 157 -13.69 7.29 -6.77
N THR A 158 -13.85 6.43 -5.76
CA THR A 158 -13.51 5.00 -5.85
C THR A 158 -14.40 4.30 -6.88
N GLY A 159 -15.70 4.61 -6.91
CA GLY A 159 -16.64 4.09 -7.89
C GLY A 159 -16.30 4.52 -9.32
N VAL A 160 -15.98 5.80 -9.53
CA VAL A 160 -15.54 6.32 -10.84
C VAL A 160 -14.23 5.67 -11.28
N ALA A 161 -13.25 5.56 -10.38
CA ALA A 161 -11.97 4.90 -10.68
C ALA A 161 -12.17 3.41 -11.02
N ALA A 162 -13.02 2.71 -10.27
CA ALA A 162 -13.37 1.32 -10.54
C ALA A 162 -14.09 1.17 -11.89
N ALA A 163 -15.07 2.02 -12.19
CA ALA A 163 -15.80 2.00 -13.46
C ALA A 163 -14.86 2.26 -14.64
N ALA A 164 -14.00 3.28 -14.56
CA ALA A 164 -13.01 3.56 -15.59
C ALA A 164 -12.07 2.37 -15.82
N ARG A 165 -11.62 1.73 -14.73
CA ARG A 165 -10.73 0.57 -14.80
C ARG A 165 -11.41 -0.69 -15.33
N LEU A 166 -12.69 -0.91 -15.01
CA LEU A 166 -13.47 -2.04 -15.49
C LEU A 166 -13.87 -1.90 -16.96
N VAL A 167 -14.22 -0.70 -17.43
CA VAL A 167 -14.51 -0.44 -18.85
C VAL A 167 -13.25 -0.60 -19.71
N ALA A 168 -12.09 -0.21 -19.17
CA ALA A 168 -10.81 -0.46 -19.81
C ALA A 168 -10.39 -1.96 -19.79
N LEU A 169 -11.04 -2.79 -18.96
CA LEU A 169 -10.74 -4.21 -18.84
C LEU A 169 -11.20 -5.02 -20.06
N ASP A 170 -12.29 -4.59 -20.73
CA ASP A 170 -12.77 -5.22 -21.96
C ASP A 170 -11.94 -4.83 -23.19
N HIS A 171 -11.13 -3.77 -23.09
CA HIS A 171 -10.16 -3.39 -24.10
C HIS A 171 -8.82 -4.11 -23.86
N ILE A 172 -8.86 -5.45 -23.76
CA ILE A 172 -7.64 -6.25 -23.77
C ILE A 172 -7.03 -6.10 -25.17
N PRO A 173 -5.87 -5.45 -25.33
CA PRO A 173 -5.23 -5.41 -26.64
C PRO A 173 -4.99 -6.86 -27.08
N TYR A 174 -5.35 -7.18 -28.33
CA TYR A 174 -5.25 -8.53 -28.90
C TYR A 174 -3.86 -9.17 -28.76
N ILE A 175 -2.85 -8.35 -28.45
CA ILE A 175 -1.49 -8.75 -28.15
C ILE A 175 -1.36 -8.92 -26.63
N LEU A 176 -1.69 -10.11 -26.11
CA LEU A 176 -1.15 -10.62 -24.85
C LEU A 176 0.38 -10.78 -25.03
N GLY A 177 1.12 -9.68 -24.92
CA GLY A 177 2.56 -9.65 -25.08
C GLY A 177 3.20 -8.94 -23.89
N GLY A 178 4.15 -9.60 -23.23
CA GLY A 178 4.88 -9.05 -22.08
C GLY A 178 4.68 -9.83 -20.79
N ASP A 179 4.71 -9.12 -19.67
CA ASP A 179 4.62 -9.62 -18.28
C ASP A 179 3.25 -10.22 -17.96
N GLU A 180 2.17 -9.68 -18.53
CA GLU A 180 0.80 -10.20 -18.36
C GLU A 180 0.65 -11.63 -18.92
N ALA A 181 1.21 -11.89 -20.11
CA ALA A 181 1.18 -13.21 -20.72
C ALA A 181 2.00 -14.21 -19.91
N SER A 182 3.20 -13.83 -19.47
CA SER A 182 4.03 -14.71 -18.62
C SER A 182 3.34 -15.03 -17.30
N MET A 183 2.72 -14.04 -16.63
CA MET A 183 1.98 -14.27 -15.39
C MET A 183 0.77 -15.18 -15.61
N GLY A 184 0.07 -15.03 -16.74
CA GLY A 184 -1.02 -15.92 -17.15
C GLY A 184 -0.56 -17.36 -17.38
N TYR A 185 0.57 -17.55 -18.07
CA TYR A 185 1.17 -18.88 -18.29
C TYR A 185 1.67 -19.53 -17.00
N GLU A 186 2.23 -18.76 -16.06
CA GLU A 186 2.63 -19.26 -14.74
C GLU A 186 1.40 -19.68 -13.93
N ALA A 187 0.35 -18.86 -13.88
CA ALA A 187 -0.90 -19.20 -13.21
C ALA A 187 -1.53 -20.48 -13.80
N LEU A 188 -1.53 -20.62 -15.13
CA LEU A 188 -1.98 -21.83 -15.82
C LEU A 188 -1.10 -23.04 -15.48
N SER A 189 0.22 -22.84 -15.34
CA SER A 189 1.16 -23.89 -14.94
C SER A 189 0.95 -24.34 -13.50
N VAL A 190 0.59 -23.46 -12.58
CA VAL A 190 0.14 -23.80 -11.23
C VAL A 190 -1.16 -24.61 -11.27
N LEU A 191 -2.18 -24.13 -12.01
CA LEU A 191 -3.47 -24.82 -12.13
C LEU A 191 -3.34 -26.22 -12.75
N ARG A 192 -2.40 -26.39 -13.69
CA ARG A 192 -2.08 -27.68 -14.32
C ARG A 192 -1.15 -28.56 -13.49
N GLY A 193 -0.72 -28.10 -12.30
CA GLY A 193 0.20 -28.83 -11.42
C GLY A 193 1.62 -28.97 -11.96
N ARG A 194 2.01 -28.18 -12.97
CA ARG A 194 3.38 -28.15 -13.53
C ARG A 194 4.30 -27.29 -12.67
N LEU A 195 3.80 -26.16 -12.18
CA LEU A 195 4.51 -25.31 -11.22
C LEU A 195 4.08 -25.71 -9.80
N THR A 196 4.91 -26.52 -9.15
CA THR A 196 4.63 -27.06 -7.81
C THR A 196 5.34 -26.28 -6.69
N ASN A 197 6.33 -25.46 -7.04
CA ASN A 197 7.03 -24.58 -6.12
C ASN A 197 6.45 -23.15 -6.20
N PRO A 198 5.75 -22.64 -5.18
CA PRO A 198 5.17 -21.29 -5.19
C PRO A 198 6.22 -20.18 -5.09
N PHE A 199 7.50 -20.53 -4.88
CA PHE A 199 8.62 -19.59 -4.84
C PHE A 199 9.50 -19.63 -6.09
N ALA A 200 9.15 -20.46 -7.08
CA ALA A 200 9.82 -20.45 -8.37
C ALA A 200 9.35 -19.22 -9.17
N THR A 201 10.31 -18.54 -9.80
CA THR A 201 10.11 -17.41 -10.71
C THR A 201 10.71 -17.73 -12.05
#